data_AF-A0A9E2RMP4-F1
#
_entry.id   AF-A0A9E2RMP4-F1
#
_cell.length_a   1.000
_cell.length_b   1.000
_cell.length_c   1.000
_cell.angle_alpha   90.00
_cell.angle_beta   90.00
_cell.angle_gamma   90.00
#
_symmetry.space_group_name_H-M   'P 1'
#
loop_
_entity.id
_entity.type
_entity.pdbx_description
1 polymer ?
#
loop_
_entity_poly.entity_id
_entity_poly.type
_entity_poly.pdbx_seq_one_letter_code
_entity_poly.pdbx_strand_id
1 'polypeptide(L)'
;MHERDSFPTPLPGSKPKKPLDTVVKMAIGVFIGSFALIWGGMYLSRPDRSIPPYSIGSQEGTAVAIHVPPWTSDGEIETLIERFRKVGRETRNFGSMKVRPTTPDDPTEHYRRLTIYIFSLDAWAEPAMLHKYLTGEDRDVRGGFRRALRGLYELTEAE
;
A
#
# COMPACT_ATOMS: atom_id res chain seq x y z
N MET A 1 -25.52 -57.09 68.84
CA MET A 1 -25.31 -56.21 67.67
C MET A 1 -23.87 -56.43 67.20
N HIS A 2 -23.68 -56.99 66.01
CA HIS A 2 -22.37 -57.13 65.37
C HIS A 2 -22.32 -56.16 64.19
N GLU A 3 -21.33 -55.27 64.20
CA GLU A 3 -21.00 -54.39 63.07
C GLU A 3 -20.60 -55.22 61.85
N ARG A 4 -21.17 -54.87 60.69
CA ARG A 4 -20.76 -55.36 59.38
C ARG A 4 -19.90 -54.27 58.74
N ASP A 5 -18.59 -54.43 58.83
CA ASP A 5 -17.66 -53.76 57.92
C ASP A 5 -17.59 -54.55 56.60
N SER A 6 -18.15 -53.97 55.54
CA SER A 6 -18.00 -54.48 54.18
C SER A 6 -17.48 -53.36 53.26
N PHE A 7 -16.27 -53.59 52.76
CA PHE A 7 -15.40 -52.76 51.94
C PHE A 7 -16.06 -52.10 50.70
N PRO A 8 -15.60 -50.91 50.26
CA PRO A 8 -16.01 -50.35 48.98
C PRO A 8 -15.30 -51.07 47.83
N THR A 9 -16.05 -51.36 46.77
CA THR A 9 -15.58 -51.94 45.50
C THR A 9 -14.69 -50.92 44.75
N PRO A 10 -13.55 -51.32 44.14
CA PRO A 10 -12.76 -50.38 43.34
C PRO A 10 -13.38 -50.19 41.96
N LEU A 11 -13.54 -48.94 41.53
CA LEU A 11 -14.01 -48.55 40.20
C LEU A 11 -12.97 -48.94 39.12
N PRO A 12 -13.41 -49.30 37.90
CA PRO A 12 -12.50 -49.68 36.82
C PRO A 12 -11.61 -48.50 36.42
N GLY A 13 -10.30 -48.71 36.52
CA GLY A 13 -9.28 -47.70 36.25
C GLY A 13 -9.39 -47.11 34.83
N SER A 14 -9.32 -45.78 34.77
CA SER A 14 -9.17 -45.03 33.54
C SER A 14 -7.90 -45.49 32.81
N LYS A 15 -8.04 -46.09 31.63
CA LYS A 15 -6.88 -46.44 30.79
C LYS A 15 -6.11 -45.16 30.43
N PRO A 16 -4.80 -45.06 30.70
CA PRO A 16 -4.03 -43.87 30.35
C PRO A 16 -4.00 -43.74 28.81
N LYS A 17 -4.39 -42.57 28.29
CA LYS A 17 -4.32 -42.29 26.85
C LYS A 17 -2.87 -42.42 26.40
N LYS A 18 -2.62 -43.28 25.40
CA LYS A 18 -1.28 -43.49 24.83
C LYS A 18 -0.72 -42.11 24.40
N PRO A 19 0.43 -41.68 24.94
CA PRO A 19 0.99 -40.38 24.58
C PRO A 19 1.27 -40.38 23.08
N LEU A 20 0.91 -39.29 22.40
CA LEU A 20 1.28 -39.10 21.00
C LEU A 20 2.79 -39.26 20.85
N ASP A 21 3.19 -40.04 19.84
CA ASP A 21 4.58 -40.26 19.47
C ASP A 21 5.29 -38.91 19.26
N THR A 22 6.52 -38.80 19.76
CA THR A 22 7.39 -37.62 19.61
C THR A 22 7.47 -37.18 18.15
N VAL A 23 7.56 -38.10 17.20
CA VAL A 23 7.60 -37.77 15.76
C VAL A 23 6.31 -37.06 15.33
N VAL A 24 5.16 -37.51 15.81
CA VAL A 24 3.86 -36.89 15.50
C VAL A 24 3.75 -35.50 16.11
N LYS A 25 4.26 -35.30 17.34
CA LYS A 25 4.32 -33.96 17.95
C LYS A 25 5.20 -33.01 17.14
N MET A 26 6.35 -33.47 16.67
CA MET A 26 7.25 -32.67 15.83
C MET A 26 6.60 -32.34 14.49
N ALA A 27 5.93 -33.31 13.86
CA ALA A 27 5.21 -33.09 12.60
C ALA A 27 4.09 -32.05 12.75
N ILE A 28 3.30 -32.11 13.83
CA ILE A 28 2.28 -31.10 14.14
C ILE A 28 2.91 -29.73 14.39
N GLY A 29 4.01 -29.69 15.15
CA GLY A 29 4.74 -28.44 15.43
C GLY A 29 5.27 -27.78 14.16
N VAL A 30 5.88 -28.56 13.26
CA VAL A 30 6.37 -28.07 11.96
C VAL A 30 5.20 -27.62 11.08
N PHE A 31 4.08 -28.34 11.07
CA PHE A 31 2.90 -27.97 10.30
C PHE A 31 2.32 -26.63 10.77
N ILE A 32 2.09 -26.46 12.07
CA ILE A 32 1.60 -25.21 12.65
C ILE A 32 2.60 -24.08 12.44
N GLY A 33 3.90 -24.33 12.64
CA GLY A 33 4.97 -23.36 12.41
C GLY A 33 5.03 -22.90 10.96
N SER A 34 4.87 -23.82 10.01
CA SER A 34 4.84 -23.49 8.58
C SER A 34 3.64 -22.63 8.23
N PHE A 35 2.44 -22.99 8.73
CA PHE A 35 1.25 -22.18 8.54
C PHE A 35 1.40 -20.79 9.17
N ALA A 36 1.96 -20.68 10.37
CA ALA A 36 2.21 -19.41 11.03
C ALA A 36 3.24 -18.55 10.29
N LEU A 37 4.31 -19.15 9.75
CA LEU A 37 5.32 -18.44 8.96
C LEU A 37 4.75 -17.95 7.62
N ILE A 38 4.00 -18.79 6.90
CA ILE A 38 3.35 -18.39 5.65
C ILE A 38 2.30 -17.31 5.92
N TRP A 39 1.44 -17.51 6.91
CA TRP A 39 0.43 -16.52 7.31
C TRP A 39 1.07 -15.20 7.74
N GLY A 40 2.10 -15.25 8.58
CA GLY A 40 2.83 -14.07 9.06
C GLY A 40 3.54 -13.35 7.92
N GLY A 41 4.22 -14.08 7.04
CA GLY A 41 4.86 -13.53 5.84
C GLY A 41 3.86 -12.87 4.90
N MET A 42 2.70 -13.50 4.68
CA MET A 42 1.61 -12.93 3.88
C MET A 42 1.01 -11.68 4.54
N TYR A 43 0.85 -11.66 5.87
CA TYR A 43 0.32 -10.50 6.60
C TYR A 43 1.27 -9.30 6.52
N LEU A 44 2.57 -9.51 6.71
CA LEU A 44 3.59 -8.46 6.63
C LEU A 44 3.83 -7.96 5.20
N SER A 45 3.66 -8.83 4.21
CA SER A 45 3.87 -8.50 2.79
C SER A 45 2.60 -8.04 2.08
N ARG A 46 1.48 -7.86 2.80
CA ARG A 46 0.23 -7.41 2.17
C ARG A 46 0.51 -6.07 1.49
N PRO A 47 0.35 -6.00 0.16
CA PRO A 47 0.39 -4.72 -0.53
C PRO A 47 -0.65 -3.83 0.11
N ASP A 48 -0.27 -2.60 0.41
CA ASP A 48 -1.17 -1.61 0.95
C ASP A 48 -2.29 -1.34 -0.05
N ARG A 49 -3.42 -2.04 0.11
CA ARG A 49 -4.59 -1.95 -0.77
C ARG A 49 -5.35 -0.64 -0.61
N SER A 50 -4.93 0.25 0.30
CA SER A 50 -5.55 1.57 0.45
C SER A 50 -5.13 2.55 -0.64
N ILE A 51 -4.06 2.25 -1.40
CA ILE A 51 -3.59 3.12 -2.47
C ILE A 51 -4.15 2.59 -3.79
N PRO A 52 -4.98 3.37 -4.51
CA PRO A 52 -5.43 2.95 -5.83
C PRO A 52 -4.22 2.78 -6.76
N PRO A 53 -4.30 1.84 -7.73
CA PRO A 53 -3.26 1.71 -8.74
C PRO A 53 -3.08 3.04 -9.48
N TYR A 54 -1.85 3.49 -9.63
CA TYR A 54 -1.49 4.64 -10.45
C TYR A 54 -0.15 4.40 -11.15
N SER A 55 0.09 5.15 -12.21
CA SER A 55 1.32 5.15 -12.99
C SER A 55 1.77 6.58 -13.27
N ILE A 56 3.08 6.84 -13.21
CA ILE A 56 3.64 8.12 -13.64
C ILE A 56 3.72 8.11 -15.16
N GLY A 57 2.95 8.98 -15.81
CA GLY A 57 2.98 9.13 -17.26
C GLY A 57 4.16 9.98 -17.70
N SER A 58 4.32 11.14 -17.07
CA SER A 58 5.42 12.06 -17.37
C SER A 58 5.79 12.94 -16.19
N GLN A 59 7.00 13.48 -16.24
CA GLN A 59 7.51 14.42 -15.25
C GLN A 59 8.45 15.41 -15.94
N GLU A 60 8.22 16.70 -15.67
CA GLU A 60 9.04 17.81 -16.15
C GLU A 60 9.34 18.75 -14.97
N GLY A 61 10.57 18.66 -14.45
CA GLY A 61 10.97 19.37 -13.24
C GLY A 61 10.08 18.99 -12.04
N THR A 62 9.39 19.99 -11.50
CA THR A 62 8.46 19.85 -10.35
C THR A 62 7.02 19.51 -10.76
N ALA A 63 6.73 19.38 -12.06
CA ALA A 63 5.41 19.02 -12.56
C ALA A 63 5.38 17.53 -12.91
N VAL A 64 4.41 16.80 -12.36
CA VAL A 64 4.25 15.36 -12.55
C VAL A 64 2.84 15.10 -13.06
N ALA A 65 2.72 14.36 -14.16
CA ALA A 65 1.44 13.87 -14.64
C ALA A 65 1.33 12.37 -14.35
N ILE A 66 0.28 11.99 -13.62
CA ILE A 66 -0.01 10.60 -13.28
C ILE A 66 -1.32 10.17 -13.89
N HIS A 67 -1.39 8.89 -14.19
CA HIS A 67 -2.57 8.20 -14.68
C HIS A 67 -3.08 7.25 -13.60
N VAL A 68 -4.39 7.29 -13.36
CA VAL A 68 -5.14 6.31 -12.58
C VAL A 68 -6.10 5.58 -13.52
N PRO A 69 -6.40 4.30 -13.31
CA PRO A 69 -7.37 3.60 -14.12
C PRO A 69 -8.73 4.29 -14.18
N PRO A 70 -9.50 4.13 -15.27
CA PRO A 70 -10.76 4.83 -15.45
C PRO A 70 -11.85 4.41 -14.45
N TRP A 71 -11.71 3.25 -13.80
CA TRP A 71 -12.61 2.78 -12.75
C TRP A 71 -12.24 3.30 -11.35
N THR A 72 -11.16 4.06 -11.20
CA THR A 72 -10.77 4.63 -9.91
C THR A 72 -11.79 5.70 -9.50
N SER A 73 -12.42 5.47 -8.36
CA SER A 73 -13.44 6.34 -7.79
C SER A 73 -12.85 7.64 -7.25
N ASP A 74 -13.69 8.67 -7.13
CA ASP A 74 -13.24 9.96 -6.61
C ASP A 74 -12.73 9.87 -5.16
N GLY A 75 -13.28 8.96 -4.34
CA GLY A 75 -12.79 8.71 -2.98
C GLY A 75 -11.43 8.03 -2.93
N GLU A 76 -11.14 7.14 -3.88
CA GLU A 76 -9.80 6.57 -4.05
C GLU A 76 -8.79 7.62 -4.51
N ILE A 77 -9.19 8.53 -5.41
CA ILE A 77 -8.36 9.66 -5.84
C ILE A 77 -8.04 10.58 -4.65
N GLU A 78 -9.01 10.87 -3.78
CA GLU A 78 -8.74 11.66 -2.57
C GLU A 78 -7.78 10.92 -1.64
N THR A 79 -7.94 9.60 -1.46
CA THR A 79 -7.01 8.80 -0.65
C THR A 79 -5.58 8.86 -1.22
N LEU A 80 -5.42 8.88 -2.54
CA LEU A 80 -4.13 9.06 -3.20
C LEU A 80 -3.56 10.47 -2.97
N ILE A 81 -4.40 11.51 -3.03
CA ILE A 81 -4.01 12.89 -2.71
C ILE A 81 -3.58 13.01 -1.24
N GLU A 82 -4.32 12.42 -0.31
CA GLU A 82 -3.96 12.38 1.12
C GLU A 82 -2.63 11.68 1.34
N ARG A 83 -2.33 10.62 0.58
CA ARG A 83 -1.01 9.97 0.61
C ARG A 83 0.10 10.91 0.14
N PHE A 84 -0.09 11.63 -0.97
CA PHE A 84 0.87 12.63 -1.41
C PHE A 84 1.07 13.73 -0.36
N ARG A 85 -0.02 14.21 0.23
CA ARG A 85 -0.01 15.20 1.32
C ARG A 85 0.76 14.70 2.54
N LYS A 86 0.56 13.44 2.93
CA LYS A 86 1.30 12.81 4.03
C LYS A 86 2.80 12.77 3.74
N VAL A 87 3.19 12.34 2.55
CA VAL A 87 4.61 12.34 2.11
C VAL A 87 5.18 13.75 2.12
N GLY A 88 4.44 14.73 1.59
CA GLY A 88 4.81 16.15 1.57
C GLY A 88 5.02 16.77 2.94
N ARG A 89 4.25 16.36 3.97
CA ARG A 89 4.40 16.87 5.34
C ARG A 89 5.49 16.16 6.14
N GLU A 90 5.62 14.85 5.97
CA GLU A 90 6.51 14.06 6.83
C GLU A 90 7.95 14.03 6.32
N THR A 91 8.14 13.79 5.03
CA THR A 91 9.47 13.49 4.48
C THR A 91 9.86 14.38 3.32
N ARG A 92 8.90 14.96 2.60
CA ARG A 92 9.11 15.65 1.31
C ARG A 92 9.90 14.83 0.29
N ASN A 93 9.96 13.50 0.47
CA ASN A 93 10.65 12.57 -0.41
C ASN A 93 9.61 11.71 -1.14
N PHE A 94 9.35 12.06 -2.39
CA PHE A 94 8.36 11.38 -3.23
C PHE A 94 8.94 10.17 -4.00
N GLY A 95 10.18 9.76 -3.72
CA GLY A 95 10.79 8.59 -4.33
C GLY A 95 10.05 7.29 -4.01
N SER A 96 9.48 7.19 -2.80
CA SER A 96 8.58 6.08 -2.40
C SER A 96 7.30 6.02 -3.25
N MET A 97 6.89 7.17 -3.80
CA MET A 97 5.77 7.32 -4.73
C MET A 97 6.23 7.27 -6.20
N LYS A 98 7.46 6.81 -6.44
CA LYS A 98 8.12 6.69 -7.77
C LYS A 98 8.33 8.00 -8.51
N VAL A 99 8.08 9.16 -7.90
CA VAL A 99 8.36 10.47 -8.49
C VAL A 99 9.88 10.66 -8.50
N ARG A 100 10.45 10.99 -9.67
CA ARG A 100 11.91 11.14 -9.83
C ARG A 100 12.34 12.39 -9.07
N PRO A 101 13.55 12.48 -8.50
CA PRO A 101 14.04 13.74 -7.91
C PRO A 101 14.19 14.84 -8.97
N THR A 102 14.12 16.11 -8.55
CA THR A 102 14.37 17.27 -9.43
C THR A 102 15.83 17.39 -9.84
N THR A 103 16.73 16.93 -8.98
CA THR A 103 18.18 16.90 -9.20
C THR A 103 18.59 15.43 -9.39
N PRO A 104 18.88 14.99 -10.63
CA PRO A 104 19.20 13.59 -10.91
C PRO A 104 20.41 13.05 -10.13
N ASP A 105 21.38 13.92 -9.84
CA ASP A 105 22.63 13.57 -9.17
C ASP A 105 22.53 13.60 -7.63
N ASP A 106 21.41 14.11 -7.08
CA ASP A 106 21.14 14.11 -5.64
C ASP A 106 19.72 13.59 -5.34
N PRO A 107 19.55 12.26 -5.21
CA PRO A 107 18.26 11.66 -4.88
C PRO A 107 17.83 11.90 -3.42
N THR A 108 18.69 12.52 -2.60
CA THR A 108 18.36 12.89 -1.22
C THR A 108 17.72 14.26 -1.12
N GLU A 109 17.74 15.04 -2.21
CA GLU A 109 17.13 16.36 -2.21
C GLU A 109 15.61 16.27 -2.03
N HIS A 110 15.12 16.98 -1.02
CA HIS A 110 13.71 17.01 -0.67
C HIS A 110 12.97 18.05 -1.53
N TYR A 111 11.76 17.69 -1.96
CA TYR A 111 10.91 18.59 -2.73
C TYR A 111 10.50 19.81 -1.90
N ARG A 112 10.81 21.02 -2.41
CA ARG A 112 10.26 22.29 -1.88
C ARG A 112 8.92 22.63 -2.50
N ARG A 113 8.77 22.32 -3.79
CA ARG A 113 7.58 22.58 -4.60
C ARG A 113 7.34 21.39 -5.51
N LEU A 114 6.10 20.92 -5.60
CA LEU A 114 5.72 19.80 -6.46
C LEU A 114 4.26 19.98 -6.87
N THR A 115 3.95 19.72 -8.14
CA THR A 115 2.58 19.68 -8.62
C THR A 115 2.32 18.34 -9.28
N ILE A 116 1.31 17.61 -8.80
CA ILE A 116 0.90 16.31 -9.32
C ILE A 116 -0.49 16.45 -9.95
N TYR A 117 -0.55 16.26 -11.26
CA TYR A 117 -1.79 16.24 -12.05
C TYR A 117 -2.27 14.81 -12.22
N ILE A 118 -3.52 14.53 -11.86
CA ILE A 118 -4.11 13.19 -11.87
C ILE A 118 -5.13 13.06 -13.00
N PHE A 119 -4.93 12.08 -13.88
CA PHE A 119 -5.78 11.81 -15.05
C PHE A 119 -6.32 10.38 -15.05
N SER A 120 -7.54 10.21 -15.54
CA SER A 120 -8.10 8.87 -15.81
C SER A 120 -7.76 8.34 -17.22
N LEU A 121 -7.25 9.21 -18.09
CA LEU A 121 -6.88 8.90 -19.47
C LEU A 121 -5.37 9.12 -19.61
N ASP A 122 -4.67 8.09 -20.07
CA ASP A 122 -3.22 8.08 -20.25
C ASP A 122 -2.71 9.15 -21.21
N ALA A 123 -3.46 9.45 -22.27
CA ALA A 123 -3.13 10.45 -23.27
C ALA A 123 -2.85 11.84 -22.68
N TRP A 124 -3.52 12.20 -21.57
CA TRP A 124 -3.28 13.49 -20.89
C TRP A 124 -2.06 13.47 -19.97
N ALA A 125 -1.60 12.28 -19.56
CA ALA A 125 -0.42 12.09 -18.74
C ALA A 125 0.88 11.97 -19.56
N GLU A 126 0.80 11.99 -20.89
CA GLU A 126 1.96 11.89 -21.78
C GLU A 126 2.91 13.10 -21.69
N PRO A 127 4.22 12.90 -21.92
CA PRO A 127 5.22 13.97 -21.88
C PRO A 127 4.89 15.15 -22.81
N ALA A 128 4.40 14.86 -24.02
CA ALA A 128 4.08 15.90 -24.99
C ALA A 128 2.93 16.81 -24.51
N MET A 129 1.95 16.25 -23.81
CA MET A 129 0.81 16.99 -23.29
C MET A 129 1.18 17.83 -22.08
N LEU A 130 1.99 17.27 -21.17
CA LEU A 130 2.54 18.00 -20.03
C LEU A 130 3.39 19.18 -20.50
N HIS A 131 4.30 18.95 -21.45
CA HIS A 131 5.17 20.00 -21.97
C HIS A 131 4.37 21.14 -22.62
N LYS A 132 3.44 20.83 -23.53
CA LYS A 132 2.56 21.83 -24.16
C LYS A 132 1.71 22.61 -23.14
N TYR A 133 1.28 21.95 -22.07
CA TYR A 133 0.57 22.61 -20.98
C TYR A 133 1.46 23.60 -20.23
N LEU A 134 2.70 23.23 -19.92
CA LEU A 134 3.66 24.05 -19.17
C LEU A 134 4.20 25.23 -20.01
N THR A 135 4.52 25.01 -21.28
CA THR A 135 5.00 26.07 -22.19
C THR A 135 3.88 27.02 -22.61
N GLY A 136 2.62 26.56 -22.56
CA GLY A 136 1.46 27.35 -22.95
C GLY A 136 1.35 27.59 -24.46
N GLU A 137 2.07 26.81 -25.27
CA GLU A 137 2.11 26.91 -26.73
C GLU A 137 0.72 26.73 -27.38
N ASP A 138 -0.14 25.90 -26.77
CA ASP A 138 -1.45 25.53 -27.31
C ASP A 138 -2.57 25.82 -26.30
N ARG A 139 -3.44 26.78 -26.63
CA ARG A 139 -4.58 27.17 -25.78
C ARG A 139 -5.62 26.07 -25.65
N ASP A 140 -5.83 25.27 -26.70
CA ASP A 140 -6.83 24.21 -26.72
C ASP A 140 -6.36 23.03 -25.87
N VAL A 141 -5.06 22.68 -25.96
CA VAL A 141 -4.42 21.71 -25.06
C VAL A 141 -4.55 22.17 -23.61
N ARG A 142 -4.29 23.44 -23.32
CA ARG A 142 -4.39 23.96 -21.94
C ARG A 142 -5.81 23.90 -21.39
N GLY A 143 -6.81 24.17 -22.22
CA GLY A 143 -8.22 24.02 -21.87
C GLY A 143 -8.64 22.55 -21.72
N GLY A 144 -8.16 21.67 -22.57
CA GLY A 144 -8.39 20.22 -22.50
C GLY A 144 -7.76 19.60 -21.26
N PHE A 145 -6.51 19.93 -20.97
CA PHE A 145 -5.74 19.42 -19.83
C PHE A 145 -6.46 19.71 -18.51
N ARG A 146 -6.92 20.96 -18.30
CA ARG A 146 -7.68 21.32 -17.10
C ARG A 146 -9.04 20.63 -17.01
N ARG A 147 -9.71 20.37 -18.15
CA ARG A 147 -11.00 19.66 -18.18
C ARG A 147 -10.85 18.16 -17.93
N ALA A 148 -9.72 17.58 -18.34
CA ALA A 148 -9.43 16.17 -18.14
C ALA A 148 -8.92 15.84 -16.73
N LEU A 149 -8.53 16.86 -15.96
CA LEU A 149 -8.02 16.71 -14.61
C LEU A 149 -9.07 16.10 -13.69
N ARG A 150 -8.70 15.02 -13.02
CA ARG A 150 -9.54 14.34 -12.02
C ARG A 150 -9.13 14.70 -10.60
N GLY A 151 -7.88 15.10 -10.40
CA GLY A 151 -7.34 15.52 -9.11
C GLY A 151 -6.05 16.31 -9.28
N LEU A 152 -5.75 17.13 -8.27
CA LEU A 152 -4.56 17.98 -8.22
C LEU A 152 -3.99 17.93 -6.80
N TYR A 153 -2.69 17.69 -6.70
CA TYR A 153 -1.94 17.91 -5.47
C TYR A 153 -0.84 18.93 -5.71
N GLU A 154 -0.72 19.90 -4.81
CA GLU A 154 0.32 20.92 -4.83
C GLU A 154 1.02 20.96 -3.49
N LEU A 155 2.34 20.75 -3.51
CA LEU A 155 3.23 21.03 -2.40
C LEU A 155 3.81 22.43 -2.58
N THR A 156 3.72 23.24 -1.54
CA THR A 156 4.30 24.58 -1.48
C THR A 156 5.29 24.67 -0.32
N GLU A 157 6.14 25.70 -0.31
CA GLU A 157 7.17 25.85 0.73
C GLU A 157 6.59 26.01 2.15
N ALA A 158 5.33 26.46 2.25
CA ALA A 158 4.65 26.78 3.50
C ALA A 158 3.88 25.60 4.14
N GLU A 159 3.80 24.45 3.48
CA GLU A 159 3.10 23.25 3.99
C GLU A 159 3.98 22.36 4.87
#